data_AF-A0A0F9GKA5-F1
#
_entry.id   AF-A0A0F9GKA5-F1
#
_cell.length_a   1.000
_cell.length_b   1.000
_cell.length_c   1.000
_cell.angle_alpha   90.00
_cell.angle_beta   90.00
_cell.angle_gamma   90.00
#
_symmetry.space_group_name_H-M   'P 1'
#
loop_
_entity.id
_entity.type
_entity.pdbx_description
1 polymer ?
#
loop_
_entity_poly.entity_id
_entity_poly.type
_entity_poly.pdbx_seq_one_letter_code
_entity_poly.pdbx_strand_id
1 'polypeptide(L)'
;MWGVITSFSCLALIDDSFSFIPKWKPSFIKELASEDRCHLNGMAMSEGVPLYVTALGSGNEQQSWRKNLPKGRVLIHVPTGEIILSDLSMPHSPRIYDGKLYMLFSATGEVVCVDTDNGTYDVINELKGFIRGLARCDDYLFICLSRLRKNSSTFKDLPIAEKATSSGVTVVHLPTGAIVARLMYESSVDEIFDIQIIPGMIRPGILNTEGDTYKLALTTPDATYWAAVEKNKK
;
A
#
# COMPACT_ATOMS: atom_id res chain seq x y z
N MET A 1 -15.61 -6.84 -2.46
CA MET A 1 -14.30 -6.15 -2.63
C MET A 1 -13.22 -7.00 -1.98
N TRP A 2 -12.04 -7.13 -2.57
CA TRP A 2 -10.89 -7.82 -1.94
C TRP A 2 -10.18 -6.92 -0.93
N GLY A 3 -9.67 -7.51 0.15
CA GLY A 3 -8.89 -6.81 1.16
C GLY A 3 -7.77 -7.68 1.72
N VAL A 4 -6.68 -7.03 2.11
CA VAL A 4 -5.62 -7.62 2.94
C VAL A 4 -6.02 -7.41 4.40
N ILE A 5 -6.26 -8.50 5.12
CA ILE A 5 -6.60 -8.45 6.55
C ILE A 5 -5.33 -8.74 7.33
N THR A 6 -4.50 -7.72 7.53
CA THR A 6 -3.18 -7.84 8.16
C THR A 6 -3.24 -8.51 9.54
N SER A 7 -4.22 -8.12 10.37
CA SER A 7 -4.43 -8.72 11.70
C SER A 7 -4.64 -10.24 11.65
N PHE A 8 -5.26 -10.77 10.59
CA PHE A 8 -5.51 -12.21 10.41
C PHE A 8 -4.55 -12.88 9.42
N SER A 9 -3.59 -12.14 8.85
CA SER A 9 -2.60 -12.64 7.88
C SER A 9 -3.25 -13.33 6.67
N CYS A 10 -4.35 -12.78 6.16
CA CYS A 10 -5.12 -13.39 5.07
C CYS A 10 -5.64 -12.38 4.05
N LEU A 11 -5.98 -12.88 2.86
CA LEU A 11 -6.83 -12.19 1.90
C LEU A 11 -8.28 -12.56 2.16
N ALA A 12 -9.16 -11.58 2.05
CA ALA A 12 -10.58 -11.77 2.29
C ALA A 12 -11.44 -10.95 1.32
N LEU A 13 -12.71 -11.34 1.21
CA LEU A 13 -13.75 -10.49 0.63
C LEU A 13 -14.44 -9.73 1.75
N ILE A 14 -14.61 -8.42 1.57
CA ILE A 14 -15.50 -7.61 2.41
C ILE A 14 -16.94 -8.06 2.16
N ASP A 15 -17.67 -8.20 3.25
CA ASP A 15 -19.01 -8.78 3.32
C ASP A 15 -19.96 -7.84 4.07
N ASP A 16 -21.27 -8.00 3.88
CA ASP A 16 -22.30 -7.19 4.53
C ASP A 16 -22.81 -7.79 5.84
N SER A 17 -22.73 -9.11 5.97
CA SER A 17 -23.25 -9.90 7.07
C SER A 17 -22.15 -10.20 8.10
N PHE A 18 -20.90 -10.31 7.63
CA PHE A 18 -19.69 -10.47 8.42
C PHE A 18 -18.71 -9.32 8.18
N SER A 19 -17.73 -9.11 9.06
CA SER A 19 -16.69 -8.12 8.80
C SER A 19 -15.87 -8.44 7.54
N PHE A 20 -15.66 -9.73 7.26
CA PHE A 20 -15.02 -10.24 6.04
C PHE A 20 -15.15 -11.77 5.94
N ILE A 21 -14.99 -12.30 4.73
CA ILE A 21 -14.90 -13.74 4.45
C ILE A 21 -13.47 -14.08 4.03
N PRO A 22 -12.69 -14.82 4.84
CA PRO A 22 -11.34 -15.26 4.46
C PRO A 22 -11.38 -16.13 3.20
N LYS A 23 -10.46 -15.88 2.27
CA LYS A 23 -10.35 -16.64 1.01
C LYS A 23 -8.99 -17.29 0.81
N TRP A 24 -7.93 -16.70 1.35
CA TRP A 24 -6.58 -17.23 1.18
C TRP A 24 -5.67 -16.80 2.34
N LYS A 25 -4.71 -17.64 2.71
CA LYS A 25 -3.63 -17.32 3.65
C LYS A 25 -2.32 -17.93 3.13
N PRO A 26 -1.16 -17.36 3.45
CA PRO A 26 0.12 -17.98 3.12
C PRO A 26 0.21 -19.41 3.68
N SER A 27 0.90 -20.31 2.99
CA SER A 27 1.01 -21.73 3.35
C SER A 27 1.63 -21.96 4.74
N PHE A 28 2.53 -21.07 5.16
CA PHE A 28 3.17 -21.12 6.48
C PHE A 28 2.24 -20.67 7.62
N ILE A 29 1.15 -19.95 7.35
CA ILE A 29 0.16 -19.59 8.36
C ILE A 29 -0.72 -20.80 8.63
N LYS A 30 -0.66 -21.39 9.83
CA LYS A 30 -1.36 -22.65 10.14
C LYS A 30 -2.85 -22.43 10.40
N GLU A 31 -3.21 -21.33 11.05
CA GLU A 31 -4.57 -20.99 11.46
C GLU A 31 -4.78 -19.47 11.36
N LEU A 32 -6.05 -19.06 11.19
CA LEU A 32 -6.43 -17.66 11.19
C LEU A 32 -6.64 -17.19 12.63
N ALA A 33 -5.82 -16.25 13.07
CA ALA A 33 -5.91 -15.62 14.39
C ALA A 33 -5.57 -14.14 14.26
N SER A 34 -6.20 -13.28 15.07
CA SER A 34 -5.98 -11.83 15.09
C SER A 34 -4.65 -11.46 15.76
N GLU A 35 -3.55 -11.97 15.21
CA GLU A 35 -2.22 -11.96 15.82
C GLU A 35 -1.17 -11.26 14.95
N ASP A 36 -1.54 -10.84 13.74
CA ASP A 36 -0.64 -10.19 12.78
C ASP A 36 0.67 -10.98 12.63
N ARG A 37 0.56 -12.28 12.28
CA ARG A 37 1.67 -13.23 12.38
C ARG A 37 2.81 -12.90 11.42
N CYS A 38 2.48 -12.54 10.18
CA CYS A 38 3.44 -12.26 9.12
C CYS A 38 3.39 -10.83 8.58
N HIS A 39 2.43 -10.02 9.04
CA HIS A 39 2.13 -8.72 8.46
C HIS A 39 1.96 -8.78 6.94
N LEU A 40 0.93 -9.50 6.51
CA LEU A 40 0.50 -9.45 5.11
C LEU A 40 0.16 -7.98 4.79
N ASN A 41 0.84 -7.43 3.80
CA ASN A 41 0.99 -5.99 3.64
C ASN A 41 0.32 -5.50 2.37
N GLY A 42 0.85 -5.90 1.21
CA GLY A 42 0.38 -5.47 -0.09
C GLY A 42 -0.22 -6.60 -0.91
N MET A 43 -1.07 -6.24 -1.88
CA MET A 43 -1.67 -7.16 -2.84
C MET A 43 -1.68 -6.52 -4.23
N ALA A 44 -1.23 -7.27 -5.24
CA ALA A 44 -1.39 -6.93 -6.64
C ALA A 44 -2.48 -7.80 -7.26
N MET A 45 -3.36 -7.15 -8.04
CA MET A 45 -4.49 -7.78 -8.70
C MET A 45 -4.20 -7.93 -10.19
N SER A 46 -4.64 -9.05 -10.78
CA SER A 46 -4.73 -9.25 -12.22
C SER A 46 -6.14 -9.73 -12.55
N GLU A 47 -6.78 -9.16 -13.56
CA GLU A 47 -8.13 -9.56 -14.02
C GLU A 47 -9.17 -9.70 -12.88
N GLY A 48 -9.11 -8.82 -11.88
CA GLY A 48 -10.07 -8.80 -10.75
C GLY A 48 -9.79 -9.83 -9.65
N VAL A 49 -8.70 -10.60 -9.73
CA VAL A 49 -8.28 -11.56 -8.69
C VAL A 49 -6.88 -11.24 -8.14
N PRO A 50 -6.58 -11.57 -6.86
CA PRO A 50 -5.24 -11.41 -6.30
C PRO A 50 -4.25 -12.35 -6.99
N LEU A 51 -3.12 -11.81 -7.46
CA LEU A 51 -2.07 -12.59 -8.10
C LEU A 51 -0.80 -12.65 -7.27
N TYR A 52 -0.40 -11.53 -6.66
CA TYR A 52 0.76 -11.47 -5.78
C TYR A 52 0.45 -10.76 -4.48
N VAL A 53 1.14 -11.14 -3.42
CA VAL A 53 1.09 -10.45 -2.13
C VAL A 53 2.48 -10.27 -1.55
N THR A 54 2.63 -9.24 -0.73
CA THR A 54 3.85 -9.02 0.06
C THR A 54 3.58 -9.22 1.54
N ALA A 55 4.55 -9.73 2.28
CA ALA A 55 4.48 -9.85 3.73
C ALA A 55 5.79 -9.39 4.39
N LEU A 56 5.70 -8.83 5.60
CA LEU A 56 6.88 -8.39 6.34
C LEU A 56 7.52 -9.49 7.20
N GLY A 57 7.04 -10.72 7.07
CA GLY A 57 7.58 -11.93 7.69
C GLY A 57 7.05 -13.20 7.02
N SER A 58 7.66 -14.33 7.33
CA SER A 58 7.25 -15.67 6.88
C SER A 58 6.98 -16.63 8.06
N GLY A 59 6.83 -16.08 9.27
CA GLY A 59 6.55 -16.83 10.49
C GLY A 59 5.05 -17.00 10.78
N ASN A 60 4.75 -17.90 11.72
CA ASN A 60 3.39 -18.24 12.16
C ASN A 60 3.15 -17.96 13.66
N GLU A 61 4.01 -17.18 14.30
CA GLU A 61 3.78 -16.73 15.68
C GLU A 61 3.24 -15.31 15.69
N GLN A 62 2.55 -14.96 16.77
CA GLN A 62 2.06 -13.61 17.00
C GLN A 62 3.17 -12.56 16.78
N GLN A 63 2.91 -11.64 15.85
CA GLN A 63 3.80 -10.54 15.48
C GLN A 63 5.25 -10.95 15.19
N SER A 64 5.48 -12.17 14.68
CA SER A 64 6.83 -12.70 14.42
C SER A 64 7.64 -11.84 13.44
N TRP A 65 6.97 -11.13 12.54
CA TRP A 65 7.56 -10.16 11.60
C TRP A 65 8.34 -9.02 12.28
N ARG A 66 8.05 -8.72 13.55
CA ARG A 66 8.77 -7.70 14.34
C ARG A 66 10.12 -8.20 14.84
N LYS A 67 10.26 -9.50 15.11
CA LYS A 67 11.46 -10.10 15.73
C LYS A 67 12.61 -10.23 14.71
N ASN A 68 12.27 -10.44 13.45
CA ASN A 68 13.22 -10.74 12.36
C ASN A 68 13.45 -9.53 11.44
N LEU A 69 13.72 -8.35 11.98
CA LEU A 69 14.24 -7.24 11.17
C LEU A 69 15.72 -7.54 10.85
N PRO A 70 16.17 -7.72 9.58
CA PRO A 70 15.48 -7.50 8.29
C PRO A 70 15.01 -8.76 7.52
N LYS A 71 15.23 -9.98 8.04
CA LYS A 71 14.99 -11.24 7.33
C LYS A 71 13.51 -11.65 7.19
N GLY A 72 13.22 -12.52 6.22
CA GLY A 72 11.93 -13.20 6.09
C GLY A 72 10.79 -12.40 5.46
N ARG A 73 11.08 -11.25 4.86
CA ARG A 73 10.12 -10.43 4.11
C ARG A 73 10.01 -10.98 2.69
N VAL A 74 8.79 -11.19 2.21
CA VAL A 74 8.55 -12.04 1.04
C VAL A 74 7.59 -11.44 0.04
N LEU A 75 7.77 -11.82 -1.22
CA LEU A 75 6.78 -11.75 -2.28
C LEU A 75 6.24 -13.16 -2.54
N ILE A 76 4.93 -13.32 -2.54
CA ILE A 76 4.27 -14.63 -2.69
C ILE A 76 3.35 -14.60 -3.90
N HIS A 77 3.42 -15.64 -4.73
CA HIS A 77 2.44 -15.92 -5.76
C HIS A 77 1.19 -16.55 -5.12
N VAL A 78 0.03 -15.90 -5.27
CA VAL A 78 -1.19 -16.31 -4.56
C VAL A 78 -1.72 -17.67 -5.02
N PRO A 79 -1.84 -17.97 -6.34
CA PRO A 79 -2.36 -19.25 -6.80
C PRO A 79 -1.55 -20.48 -6.35
N THR A 80 -0.21 -20.40 -6.39
CA THR A 80 0.65 -21.53 -6.02
C THR A 80 1.06 -21.52 -4.54
N GLY A 81 0.98 -20.37 -3.88
CA GLY A 81 1.50 -20.17 -2.53
C GLY A 81 3.03 -20.11 -2.45
N GLU A 82 3.71 -20.01 -3.59
CA GLU A 82 5.16 -20.00 -3.70
C GLU A 82 5.75 -18.64 -3.31
N ILE A 83 6.85 -18.66 -2.57
CA ILE A 83 7.65 -17.46 -2.28
C ILE A 83 8.58 -17.23 -3.49
N ILE A 84 8.32 -16.16 -4.25
CA ILE A 84 9.12 -15.78 -5.43
C ILE A 84 10.40 -15.06 -5.00
N LEU A 85 10.28 -14.12 -4.06
CA LEU A 85 11.40 -13.36 -3.51
C LEU A 85 11.38 -13.42 -1.99
N SER A 86 12.56 -13.49 -1.39
CA SER A 86 12.79 -13.48 0.05
C SER A 86 13.76 -12.39 0.48
N ASP A 87 13.78 -12.11 1.78
CA ASP A 87 14.68 -11.13 2.43
C ASP A 87 14.59 -9.71 1.84
N LEU A 88 13.38 -9.32 1.44
CA LEU A 88 13.07 -8.02 0.83
C LEU A 88 13.14 -6.86 1.83
N SER A 89 13.54 -5.67 1.36
CA SER A 89 13.67 -4.47 2.19
C SER A 89 12.34 -3.74 2.44
N MET A 90 11.46 -4.36 3.23
CA MET A 90 10.10 -3.88 3.54
C MET A 90 9.22 -3.70 2.29
N PRO A 91 8.77 -4.80 1.68
CA PRO A 91 8.02 -4.78 0.43
C PRO A 91 6.62 -4.19 0.57
N HIS A 92 6.37 -3.07 -0.11
CA HIS A 92 5.10 -2.33 -0.13
C HIS A 92 4.52 -2.18 -1.52
N SER A 93 3.20 -1.97 -1.57
CA SER A 93 2.42 -1.61 -2.76
C SER A 93 2.82 -2.34 -4.03
N PRO A 94 2.73 -3.68 -4.06
CA PRO A 94 2.86 -4.42 -5.31
C PRO A 94 1.73 -3.98 -6.27
N ARG A 95 2.09 -3.73 -7.52
CA ARG A 95 1.18 -3.27 -8.59
C ARG A 95 1.55 -3.97 -9.89
N ILE A 96 0.55 -4.38 -10.66
CA ILE A 96 0.77 -4.88 -12.02
C ILE A 96 0.43 -3.76 -13.00
N TYR A 97 1.38 -3.40 -13.85
CA TYR A 97 1.18 -2.48 -14.96
C TYR A 97 1.74 -3.12 -16.23
N ASP A 98 0.91 -3.21 -17.27
CA ASP A 98 1.29 -3.72 -18.60
C ASP A 98 1.98 -5.11 -18.52
N GLY A 99 1.45 -5.98 -17.66
CA GLY A 99 1.96 -7.33 -17.42
C GLY A 99 3.20 -7.43 -16.53
N LYS A 100 3.78 -6.30 -16.10
CA LYS A 100 4.96 -6.27 -15.22
C LYS A 100 4.59 -5.96 -13.78
N LEU A 101 5.28 -6.61 -12.85
CA LEU A 101 5.10 -6.40 -11.42
C LEU A 101 6.07 -5.33 -10.90
N TYR A 102 5.52 -4.28 -10.32
CA TYR A 102 6.25 -3.20 -9.66
C TYR A 102 5.98 -3.22 -8.17
N MET A 103 6.96 -2.83 -7.36
CA MET A 103 6.78 -2.68 -5.92
C MET A 103 7.80 -1.71 -5.33
N LEU A 104 7.63 -1.40 -4.05
CA LEU A 104 8.47 -0.47 -3.32
C LEU A 104 9.19 -1.18 -2.18
N PHE A 105 10.46 -0.85 -1.97
CA PHE A 105 11.20 -1.24 -0.78
C PHE A 105 11.36 -0.05 0.15
N SER A 106 10.48 0.05 1.14
CA SER A 106 10.40 1.23 2.01
C SER A 106 11.66 1.46 2.84
N ALA A 107 12.37 0.39 3.20
CA ALA A 107 13.56 0.47 4.05
C ALA A 107 14.80 0.95 3.31
N THR A 108 14.81 0.91 1.98
CA THR A 108 15.94 1.32 1.12
C THR A 108 15.58 2.49 0.22
N GLY A 109 14.29 2.74 -0.03
CA GLY A 109 13.83 3.77 -0.95
C GLY A 109 13.77 3.29 -2.41
N GLU A 110 13.93 1.99 -2.67
CA GLU A 110 14.02 1.46 -4.03
C GLU A 110 12.63 1.26 -4.65
N VAL A 111 12.47 1.75 -5.88
CA VAL A 111 11.36 1.42 -6.77
C VAL A 111 11.85 0.32 -7.70
N VAL A 112 11.19 -0.83 -7.71
CA VAL A 112 11.69 -2.01 -8.43
C VAL A 112 10.67 -2.58 -9.41
N CYS A 113 11.19 -3.19 -10.48
CA CYS A 113 10.44 -4.08 -11.37
C CYS A 113 10.87 -5.52 -11.07
N VAL A 114 9.93 -6.39 -10.77
CA VAL A 114 10.19 -7.79 -10.44
C VAL A 114 10.18 -8.64 -11.70
N ASP A 115 11.21 -9.47 -11.85
CA ASP A 115 11.20 -10.62 -12.75
C ASP A 115 10.73 -11.84 -11.95
N THR A 116 9.47 -12.21 -12.16
CA THR A 116 8.82 -13.29 -11.43
C THR A 116 9.29 -14.68 -11.87
N ASP A 117 9.82 -14.80 -13.09
CA ASP A 117 10.23 -16.08 -13.66
C ASP A 117 11.59 -16.50 -13.11
N ASN A 118 12.49 -15.52 -12.96
CA ASN A 118 13.84 -15.74 -12.43
C ASN A 118 13.94 -15.51 -10.91
N GLY A 119 12.90 -14.97 -10.28
CA GLY A 119 12.95 -14.60 -8.86
C GLY A 119 13.99 -13.52 -8.60
N THR A 120 14.03 -12.50 -9.46
CA THR A 120 14.94 -11.34 -9.35
C THR A 120 14.18 -10.03 -9.52
N TYR A 121 14.88 -8.90 -9.40
CA TYR A 121 14.29 -7.59 -9.64
C TYR A 121 15.35 -6.61 -10.12
N ASP A 122 14.90 -5.62 -10.90
CA ASP A 122 15.69 -4.48 -11.32
C ASP A 122 15.28 -3.22 -10.56
N VAL A 123 16.25 -2.43 -10.12
CA VAL A 123 16.02 -1.14 -9.48
C VAL A 123 15.83 -0.07 -10.55
N ILE A 124 14.64 0.54 -10.58
CA ILE A 124 14.30 1.63 -11.50
C ILE A 124 14.84 2.96 -10.99
N ASN A 125 14.70 3.20 -9.68
CA ASN A 125 15.20 4.40 -9.01
C ASN A 125 15.34 4.18 -7.50
N GLU A 126 16.23 4.92 -6.85
CA GLU A 126 16.35 5.00 -5.38
C GLU A 126 15.93 6.40 -4.90
N LEU A 127 14.82 6.45 -4.18
CA LEU A 127 14.26 7.66 -3.59
C LEU A 127 14.79 7.88 -2.17
N LYS A 128 15.14 9.13 -1.87
CA LYS A 128 15.56 9.53 -0.51
C LYS A 128 14.35 9.69 0.41
N GLY A 129 13.90 8.60 1.02
CA GLY A 129 12.88 8.62 2.06
C GLY A 129 12.12 7.31 2.19
N PHE A 130 11.19 7.25 3.14
CA PHE A 130 10.39 6.06 3.39
C PHE A 130 9.18 6.02 2.45
N ILE A 131 9.19 5.11 1.48
CA ILE A 131 8.22 5.05 0.39
C ILE A 131 7.13 4.00 0.61
N ARG A 132 5.86 4.29 0.30
CA ARG A 132 4.76 3.34 0.56
C ARG A 132 3.69 3.27 -0.52
N GLY A 133 3.11 4.40 -0.90
CA GLY A 133 2.05 4.45 -1.92
C GLY A 133 2.63 4.39 -3.33
N LEU A 134 1.98 3.65 -4.23
CA LEU A 134 2.34 3.54 -5.64
C LEU A 134 1.09 3.55 -6.53
N ALA A 135 1.06 4.50 -7.46
CA ALA A 135 0.11 4.52 -8.56
C ALA A 135 0.80 4.91 -9.88
N ARG A 136 0.14 4.64 -11.01
CA ARG A 136 0.61 5.01 -12.34
C ARG A 136 -0.44 5.85 -13.07
N CYS A 137 0.01 6.87 -13.80
CA CYS A 137 -0.74 7.50 -14.88
C CYS A 137 0.16 7.55 -16.11
N ASP A 138 -0.25 6.91 -17.21
CA ASP A 138 0.54 6.79 -18.44
C ASP A 138 1.96 6.28 -18.14
N ASP A 139 2.98 7.04 -18.54
CA ASP A 139 4.40 6.74 -18.35
C ASP A 139 4.95 7.21 -16.99
N TYR A 140 4.10 7.64 -16.05
CA TYR A 140 4.53 8.25 -14.79
C TYR A 140 4.09 7.43 -13.58
N LEU A 141 5.06 7.06 -12.74
CA LEU A 141 4.83 6.51 -11.41
C LEU A 141 4.74 7.62 -10.38
N PHE A 142 3.70 7.58 -9.55
CA PHE A 142 3.51 8.46 -8.40
C PHE A 142 3.81 7.65 -7.15
N ILE A 143 4.87 8.06 -6.44
CA ILE A 143 5.37 7.35 -5.25
C ILE A 143 5.23 8.25 -4.03
N CYS A 144 4.57 7.75 -2.99
CA CYS A 144 4.40 8.49 -1.74
C CYS A 144 5.58 8.30 -0.79
N LEU A 145 6.12 9.42 -0.30
CA LEU A 145 7.11 9.49 0.76
C LEU A 145 6.42 9.82 2.08
N SER A 146 6.93 9.25 3.17
CA SER A 146 6.47 9.53 4.53
C SER A 146 7.63 9.95 5.41
N ARG A 147 7.36 10.88 6.33
CA ARG A 147 8.27 11.29 7.39
C ARG A 147 8.26 10.25 8.50
N LEU A 148 9.40 9.64 8.79
CA LEU A 148 9.54 8.73 9.93
C LEU A 148 9.77 9.54 11.22
N ARG A 149 8.83 9.47 12.15
CA ARG A 149 8.99 10.09 13.48
C ARG A 149 10.01 9.29 14.30
N LYS A 150 10.91 9.99 14.99
CA LYS A 150 11.82 9.42 16.01
C LYS A 150 11.11 8.69 17.17
N ASN A 151 9.78 8.73 17.24
CA ASN A 151 8.96 8.08 18.28
C ASN A 151 8.28 6.77 17.85
N SER A 152 8.34 6.38 16.57
CA SER A 152 7.79 5.09 16.06
C SER A 152 8.62 3.87 16.46
N SER A 153 8.14 3.02 17.37
CA SER A 153 8.92 1.94 18.00
C SER A 153 9.47 0.86 17.05
N THR A 154 8.95 0.73 15.83
CA THR A 154 9.25 -0.41 14.95
C THR A 154 10.23 -0.07 13.82
N PHE A 155 10.36 1.21 13.47
CA PHE A 155 11.05 1.65 12.24
C PHE A 155 12.15 2.68 12.49
N LYS A 156 12.38 3.10 13.74
CA LYS A 156 13.44 4.04 14.12
C LYS A 156 14.84 3.57 13.77
N ASP A 157 15.09 2.27 13.91
CA ASP A 157 16.43 1.70 13.79
C ASP A 157 16.81 1.39 12.34
N LEU A 158 15.95 1.74 11.37
CA LEU A 158 16.24 1.58 9.96
C LEU A 158 17.17 2.70 9.47
N PRO A 159 18.20 2.40 8.66
CA PRO A 159 19.09 3.42 8.09
C PRO A 159 18.36 4.52 7.30
N ILE A 160 17.19 4.21 6.71
CA ILE A 160 16.36 5.18 5.99
C ILE A 160 15.74 6.25 6.90
N ALA A 161 15.67 6.03 8.22
CA ALA A 161 15.02 6.95 9.16
C ALA A 161 15.64 8.34 9.13
N GLU A 162 16.96 8.46 8.92
CA GLU A 162 17.65 9.74 8.79
C GLU A 162 17.32 10.47 7.48
N LYS A 163 17.00 9.73 6.43
CA LYS A 163 16.64 10.27 5.10
C LYS A 163 15.13 10.57 4.99
N ALA A 164 14.29 9.90 5.78
CA ALA A 164 12.83 10.01 5.75
C ALA A 164 12.31 11.23 6.53
N THR A 165 12.69 12.44 6.10
CA THR A 165 12.42 13.69 6.82
C THR A 165 11.20 14.45 6.33
N SER A 166 10.61 14.04 5.20
CA SER A 166 9.51 14.74 4.55
C SER A 166 8.46 13.77 4.01
N SER A 167 7.23 14.27 3.92
CA SER A 167 6.10 13.54 3.34
C SER A 167 5.66 14.22 2.05
N GLY A 168 5.26 13.44 1.07
CA GLY A 168 4.87 13.98 -0.23
C GLY A 168 4.75 12.92 -1.30
N VAL A 169 4.73 13.36 -2.56
CA VAL A 169 4.64 12.52 -3.74
C VAL A 169 5.81 12.87 -4.66
N THR A 170 6.59 11.87 -5.04
CA THR A 170 7.60 11.99 -6.11
C THR A 170 7.06 11.33 -7.37
N VAL A 171 7.26 12.00 -8.51
CA VAL A 171 6.86 11.50 -9.82
C VAL A 171 8.10 11.02 -10.56
N VAL A 172 8.08 9.76 -10.99
CA VAL A 172 9.15 9.11 -11.77
C VAL A 172 8.63 8.81 -13.17
N HIS A 173 9.35 9.24 -14.19
CA HIS A 173 9.11 8.85 -15.57
C HIS A 173 9.62 7.41 -15.78
N LEU A 174 8.70 6.47 -15.96
CA LEU A 174 8.95 5.04 -15.96
C LEU A 174 9.94 4.60 -17.06
N PRO A 175 9.85 5.07 -18.33
CA PRO A 175 10.77 4.65 -19.39
C PRO A 175 12.24 4.99 -19.11
N THR A 176 12.52 6.10 -18.42
CA THR A 176 13.90 6.56 -18.17
C THR A 176 14.33 6.40 -16.71
N GLY A 177 13.41 6.09 -15.81
CA GLY A 177 13.63 6.11 -14.36
C GLY A 177 13.87 7.51 -13.80
N ALA A 178 13.71 8.60 -14.56
CA ALA A 178 14.04 9.95 -14.10
C ALA A 178 12.97 10.50 -13.14
N ILE A 179 13.40 11.19 -12.08
CA ILE A 179 12.50 11.98 -11.24
C ILE A 179 12.14 13.27 -11.99
N VAL A 180 10.86 13.47 -12.27
CA VAL A 180 10.37 14.61 -13.08
C VAL A 180 9.60 15.65 -12.28
N ALA A 181 9.05 15.28 -11.13
CA ALA A 181 8.35 16.23 -10.27
C ALA A 181 8.31 15.76 -8.81
N ARG A 182 8.08 16.71 -7.91
CA ARG A 182 7.83 16.47 -6.48
C ARG A 182 6.77 17.42 -5.96
N LEU A 183 5.86 16.88 -5.15
CA LEU A 183 4.91 17.63 -4.35
C LEU A 183 5.16 17.26 -2.89
N MET A 184 5.58 18.23 -2.08
CA MET A 184 5.98 17.98 -0.69
C MET A 184 5.06 18.74 0.26
N TYR A 185 4.66 18.07 1.34
CA TYR A 185 3.98 18.73 2.43
C TYR A 185 5.00 19.47 3.30
N GLU A 186 4.75 20.75 3.55
CA GLU A 186 5.58 21.55 4.45
C GLU A 186 5.22 21.31 5.93
N SER A 187 3.98 20.91 6.21
CA SER A 187 3.48 20.62 7.56
C SER A 187 2.31 19.64 7.55
N SER A 188 1.91 19.19 8.74
CA SER A 188 0.66 18.48 9.03
C SER A 188 0.50 17.05 8.52
N VAL A 189 1.33 16.60 7.58
CA VAL A 189 1.30 15.22 7.06
C VAL A 189 2.62 14.53 7.33
N ASP A 190 2.57 13.44 8.10
CA ASP A 190 3.73 12.60 8.38
C ASP A 190 3.72 11.30 7.60
N GLU A 191 2.53 10.81 7.30
CA GLU A 191 2.36 9.46 6.82
C GLU A 191 1.37 9.43 5.68
N ILE A 192 1.85 8.99 4.51
CA ILE A 192 1.04 8.70 3.34
C ILE A 192 1.21 7.21 3.03
N PHE A 193 0.13 6.45 3.19
CA PHE A 193 0.14 4.99 3.05
C PHE A 193 -0.08 4.53 1.61
N ASP A 194 -0.95 5.23 0.87
CA ASP A 194 -1.31 4.88 -0.50
C ASP A 194 -1.64 6.13 -1.32
N ILE A 195 -1.67 5.96 -2.64
CA ILE A 195 -2.12 6.95 -3.61
C ILE A 195 -2.89 6.23 -4.71
N GLN A 196 -3.91 6.90 -5.24
CA GLN A 196 -4.70 6.42 -6.38
C GLN A 196 -4.90 7.56 -7.36
N ILE A 197 -4.93 7.23 -8.66
CA ILE A 197 -5.21 8.18 -9.73
C ILE A 197 -6.68 8.05 -10.12
N ILE A 198 -7.40 9.16 -10.18
CA ILE A 198 -8.78 9.22 -10.66
C ILE A 198 -8.81 10.08 -11.93
N PRO A 199 -8.71 9.48 -13.12
CA PRO A 199 -8.63 10.23 -14.38
C PRO A 199 -9.87 11.11 -14.60
N GLY A 200 -9.66 12.32 -15.13
CA GLY A 200 -10.75 13.25 -15.47
C GLY A 200 -11.47 13.88 -14.28
N MET A 201 -11.12 13.54 -13.03
CA MET A 201 -11.74 14.11 -11.84
C MET A 201 -11.15 15.49 -11.53
N ILE A 202 -12.02 16.50 -11.47
CA ILE A 202 -11.66 17.87 -11.10
C ILE A 202 -12.40 18.22 -9.80
N ARG A 203 -11.65 18.61 -8.76
CA ARG A 203 -12.16 18.97 -7.41
C ARG A 203 -12.92 17.84 -6.71
N PRO A 204 -12.25 16.74 -6.34
CA PRO A 204 -12.87 15.70 -5.52
C PRO A 204 -13.30 16.29 -4.17
N GLY A 205 -14.57 16.08 -3.80
CA GLY A 205 -15.05 16.35 -2.44
C GLY A 205 -14.71 15.16 -1.54
N ILE A 206 -13.95 15.40 -0.47
CA ILE A 206 -13.68 14.40 0.57
C ILE A 206 -14.45 14.81 1.81
N LEU A 207 -15.24 13.89 2.35
CA LEU A 207 -16.01 14.09 3.57
C LEU A 207 -15.47 13.21 4.67
N ASN A 208 -15.47 13.73 5.89
CA ASN A 208 -15.21 12.95 7.10
C ASN A 208 -16.50 12.83 7.91
N THR A 209 -16.44 12.03 8.98
CA THR A 209 -17.55 11.82 9.90
C THR A 209 -17.54 12.78 11.10
N GLU A 210 -16.73 13.84 11.08
CA GLU A 210 -16.62 14.80 12.18
C GLU A 210 -17.86 15.71 12.28
N GLY A 211 -18.58 15.90 11.17
CA GLY A 211 -19.84 16.63 11.14
C GLY A 211 -20.89 15.92 10.29
N ASP A 212 -22.11 16.44 10.26
CA ASP A 212 -23.23 15.79 9.58
C ASP A 212 -23.26 15.98 8.05
N THR A 213 -22.26 16.66 7.46
CA THR A 213 -22.23 16.94 6.02
C THR A 213 -22.25 15.66 5.18
N TYR A 214 -21.60 14.59 5.63
CA TYR A 214 -21.61 13.30 4.90
C TYR A 214 -23.02 12.70 4.77
N LYS A 215 -23.95 13.04 5.66
CA LYS A 215 -25.35 12.58 5.61
C LYS A 215 -26.16 13.30 4.54
N LEU A 216 -25.65 14.42 4.00
CA LEU A 216 -26.34 15.22 2.99
C LEU A 216 -26.03 14.73 1.56
N ALA A 217 -25.03 13.89 1.37
CA ALA A 217 -24.68 13.37 0.05
C ALA A 217 -25.71 12.33 -0.41
N LEU A 218 -26.25 12.53 -1.61
CA LEU A 218 -27.14 11.59 -2.29
C LEU A 218 -26.47 11.13 -3.57
N THR A 219 -26.11 9.86 -3.65
CA THR A 219 -25.40 9.31 -4.82
C THR A 219 -26.34 8.39 -5.61
N THR A 220 -26.42 8.65 -6.90
CA THR A 220 -27.01 7.78 -7.92
C THR A 220 -25.89 7.16 -8.76
N PRO A 221 -26.14 6.12 -9.58
CA PRO A 221 -25.10 5.54 -10.42
C PRO A 221 -24.34 6.55 -11.28
N ASP A 222 -25.00 7.62 -11.73
CA ASP A 222 -24.45 8.57 -12.72
C ASP A 222 -24.22 9.98 -12.16
N ALA A 223 -24.66 10.28 -10.92
CA ALA A 223 -24.62 11.63 -10.37
C ALA A 223 -24.62 11.67 -8.84
N THR A 224 -24.05 12.74 -8.30
CA THR A 224 -24.06 13.05 -6.86
C THR A 224 -24.76 14.38 -6.62
N TYR A 225 -25.63 14.41 -5.61
CA TYR A 225 -26.41 15.57 -5.19
C TYR A 225 -26.14 15.88 -3.71
N TRP A 226 -26.51 17.08 -3.29
CA TRP A 226 -26.48 17.51 -1.90
C TRP A 226 -27.88 17.87 -1.43
N ALA A 227 -28.31 17.29 -0.32
CA ALA A 227 -29.55 17.67 0.34
C ALA A 227 -29.49 19.16 0.73
N ALA A 228 -30.61 19.87 0.50
CA ALA A 228 -30.71 21.27 0.88
C ALA A 228 -30.69 21.40 2.41
N VAL A 229 -29.83 22.29 2.92
CA VAL A 229 -29.85 22.64 4.34
C VAL A 229 -30.87 23.76 4.52
N GLU A 230 -31.93 23.53 5.29
CA GLU A 230 -32.85 24.60 5.69
C GLU A 230 -32.04 25.66 6.45
N LYS A 231 -31.89 26.85 5.86
CA LYS A 231 -31.42 28.01 6.62
C LYS A 231 -32.51 28.32 7.63
N ASN A 232 -32.28 28.04 8.91
CA ASN A 232 -33.14 28.52 9.99
C ASN A 232 -33.46 29.99 9.73
N LYS A 233 -34.75 30.27 9.46
CA LYS A 233 -35.25 31.65 9.37
C LYS A 233 -34.95 32.28 10.73
N LYS A 234 -34.06 33.27 10.74
CA LYS A 234 -33.86 34.15 11.89
C LYS A 234 -35.16 34.90 12.19
#